data_AF-A0A4Y6S2C1-F1
#
_entry.id   AF-A0A4Y6S2C1-F1
#
_cell.length_a   1.000
_cell.length_b   1.000
_cell.length_c   1.000
_cell.angle_alpha   90.00
_cell.angle_beta   90.00
_cell.angle_gamma   90.00
#
_symmetry.space_group_name_H-M   'P 1'
#
loop_
_entity.id
_entity.type
_entity.pdbx_description
1 polymer ?
#
loop_
_entity_poly.entity_id
_entity_poly.type
_entity_poly.pdbx_seq_one_letter_code
_entity_poly.pdbx_strand_id
1 'polypeptide(L)'
;MTSRNQPSETAADFQISRRKLIAGAAAATAVAGLQPTLLNAQEKLKMTPQAFVYTEVAISVPFENAPWEKINEAIREQPGFLNKTWLHGHSTQSVGGFYAFDSIDNARKFVTEYFPTEPRSFGVAHNTRVFDAAVVKDASVDLGAVHFGEAADQKPGAFVYTELQFSKPFKEFNWQERNKDLKQVSGLQNKVWLSGLQTHTLGGFDAFETVEQALDFAINQFPQTAANVGCAFYTRVFDASVTARASREMNSPYYTA
;
A
#
# COMPACT_ATOMS: atom_id res chain seq x y z
N MET A 1 -20.44 -83.24 -2.82
CA MET A 1 -20.81 -82.93 -1.42
C MET A 1 -21.20 -81.45 -1.38
N THR A 2 -22.41 -81.02 -1.75
CA THR A 2 -23.70 -80.98 -1.01
C THR A 2 -23.71 -80.27 0.34
N SER A 3 -24.62 -79.29 0.43
CA SER A 3 -25.34 -78.75 1.61
C SER A 3 -24.67 -77.61 2.40
N ARG A 4 -25.17 -76.35 2.33
CA ARG A 4 -26.28 -75.74 3.11
C ARG A 4 -26.06 -75.79 4.63
N ASN A 5 -25.89 -74.66 5.31
CA ASN A 5 -26.95 -73.78 5.85
C ASN A 5 -26.39 -72.75 6.88
N GLN A 6 -26.93 -71.53 6.80
CA GLN A 6 -26.99 -70.41 7.77
C GLN A 6 -27.57 -70.82 9.17
N PRO A 7 -27.81 -69.88 10.13
CA PRO A 7 -27.07 -68.68 10.58
C PRO A 7 -27.05 -68.58 12.15
N SER A 8 -26.51 -67.49 12.71
CA SER A 8 -27.03 -66.94 13.97
C SER A 8 -27.00 -65.41 13.96
N GLU A 9 -28.20 -64.82 13.91
CA GLU A 9 -28.53 -63.41 14.15
C GLU A 9 -28.33 -63.02 15.62
N THR A 10 -28.02 -61.73 15.85
CA THR A 10 -28.83 -60.79 16.66
C THR A 10 -28.21 -59.41 16.42
N ALA A 11 -28.78 -58.52 15.60
CA ALA A 11 -30.02 -57.74 15.78
C ALA A 11 -29.81 -56.50 16.67
N ALA A 12 -29.83 -55.32 16.04
CA ALA A 12 -30.61 -54.15 16.48
C ALA A 12 -30.50 -53.05 15.40
N ASP A 13 -31.40 -53.15 14.42
CA ASP A 13 -31.82 -52.05 13.55
C ASP A 13 -33.05 -51.42 14.22
N PHE A 14 -33.23 -50.09 14.20
CA PHE A 14 -34.56 -49.48 14.31
C PHE A 14 -34.57 -48.02 13.81
N GLN A 15 -35.13 -47.86 12.62
CA GLN A 15 -35.77 -46.63 12.12
C GLN A 15 -36.98 -46.24 12.98
N ILE A 16 -37.16 -44.94 13.24
CA ILE A 16 -38.49 -44.28 13.43
C ILE A 16 -38.34 -42.83 12.92
N SER A 17 -38.83 -42.46 11.74
CA SER A 17 -40.21 -42.14 11.30
C SER A 17 -40.53 -40.63 11.33
N ARG A 18 -40.79 -40.11 10.12
CA ARG A 18 -41.40 -38.80 9.85
C ARG A 18 -42.84 -38.79 10.38
N ARG A 19 -43.10 -38.12 11.50
CA ARG A 19 -44.33 -37.37 11.86
C ARG A 19 -44.42 -37.20 13.37
N LYS A 20 -44.22 -35.96 13.83
CA LYS A 20 -44.72 -35.26 15.04
C LYS A 20 -43.93 -33.94 15.04
N LEU A 21 -44.46 -32.75 15.23
CA LEU A 21 -45.80 -32.23 15.45
C LEU A 21 -45.65 -30.71 15.22
N ILE A 22 -46.58 -30.12 14.47
CA ILE A 22 -46.77 -28.67 14.39
C ILE A 22 -47.33 -28.20 15.73
N ALA A 23 -46.75 -27.16 16.35
CA ALA A 23 -47.46 -26.28 17.29
C ALA A 23 -46.71 -24.94 17.51
N GLY A 24 -47.32 -23.83 17.05
CA GLY A 24 -47.25 -22.44 17.56
C GLY A 24 -45.89 -21.72 17.53
N ALA A 25 -45.54 -20.83 16.59
CA ALA A 25 -46.08 -19.49 16.29
C ALA A 25 -45.73 -18.39 17.32
N ALA A 26 -44.75 -17.53 16.99
CA ALA A 26 -44.87 -16.07 17.01
C ALA A 26 -43.67 -15.42 16.31
N ALA A 27 -43.95 -14.35 15.56
CA ALA A 27 -43.08 -13.72 14.57
C ALA A 27 -41.86 -12.98 15.13
N ALA A 28 -40.75 -13.05 14.40
CA ALA A 28 -39.84 -11.92 14.24
C ALA A 28 -39.25 -11.93 12.83
N THR A 29 -39.86 -11.09 12.00
CA THR A 29 -39.36 -10.55 10.74
C THR A 29 -37.95 -9.97 10.87
N ALA A 30 -37.20 -10.07 9.77
CA ALA A 30 -36.03 -9.28 9.38
C ALA A 30 -34.68 -9.56 10.08
N VAL A 31 -33.88 -10.46 9.51
CA VAL A 31 -32.41 -10.30 9.43
C VAL A 31 -31.92 -10.80 8.07
N ALA A 32 -32.38 -10.17 6.99
CA ALA A 32 -31.75 -10.26 5.68
C ALA A 32 -31.39 -8.83 5.27
N GLY A 33 -30.23 -8.34 5.72
CA GLY A 33 -29.82 -6.96 5.42
C GLY A 33 -28.51 -6.47 6.05
N LEU A 34 -27.93 -7.17 7.03
CA LEU A 34 -26.71 -6.70 7.72
C LEU A 34 -25.40 -7.35 7.27
N GLN A 35 -25.43 -8.25 6.30
CA GLN A 35 -24.23 -8.94 5.81
C GLN A 35 -23.38 -8.16 4.78
N PRO A 36 -23.93 -7.40 3.81
CA PRO A 36 -23.09 -6.75 2.80
C PRO A 36 -22.24 -5.61 3.38
N THR A 37 -22.69 -4.96 4.45
CA THR A 37 -21.95 -3.87 5.11
C THR A 37 -20.74 -4.36 5.89
N LEU A 38 -20.84 -5.53 6.54
CA LEU A 38 -19.71 -6.13 7.28
C LEU A 38 -18.66 -6.70 6.32
N LEU A 39 -19.09 -7.34 5.24
CA LEU A 39 -18.18 -7.85 4.20
C LEU A 39 -17.47 -6.70 3.48
N ASN A 40 -18.19 -5.65 3.08
CA ASN A 40 -17.59 -4.46 2.46
C ASN A 40 -16.67 -3.71 3.42
N ALA A 41 -17.01 -3.63 4.72
CA ALA A 41 -16.13 -3.02 5.72
C ALA A 41 -14.86 -3.86 5.96
N GLN A 42 -14.97 -5.20 5.95
CA GLN A 42 -13.82 -6.11 6.06
C GLN A 42 -12.92 -6.07 4.83
N GLU A 43 -13.49 -6.00 3.62
CA GLU A 43 -12.73 -5.82 2.38
C GLU A 43 -12.05 -4.44 2.34
N LYS A 44 -12.76 -3.37 2.75
CA LYS A 44 -12.18 -2.02 2.83
C LYS A 44 -11.09 -1.91 3.91
N LEU A 45 -11.22 -2.63 5.03
CA LEU A 45 -10.18 -2.76 6.05
C LEU A 45 -8.96 -3.54 5.53
N LYS A 46 -9.17 -4.63 4.77
CA LYS A 46 -8.07 -5.37 4.10
C LYS A 46 -7.31 -4.52 3.08
N MET A 47 -7.97 -3.54 2.46
CA MET A 47 -7.35 -2.66 1.45
C MET A 47 -6.74 -1.39 2.04
N THR A 48 -6.99 -1.07 3.32
CA THR A 48 -6.41 0.13 3.95
C THR A 48 -4.96 -0.18 4.37
N PRO A 49 -3.96 0.52 3.85
CA PRO A 49 -2.56 0.29 4.22
C PRO A 49 -2.33 0.51 5.72
N GLN A 50 -1.58 -0.39 6.36
CA GLN A 50 -1.07 -0.22 7.73
C GLN A 50 0.42 0.15 7.74
N ALA A 51 1.13 -0.12 6.65
CA ALA A 51 2.49 0.32 6.46
C ALA A 51 2.75 0.71 5.01
N PHE A 52 3.63 1.69 4.82
CA PHE A 52 4.23 1.99 3.53
C PHE A 52 5.70 1.61 3.53
N VAL A 53 6.19 1.20 2.36
CA VAL A 53 7.62 0.97 2.13
C VAL A 53 8.07 1.82 0.96
N TYR A 54 9.22 2.49 1.13
CA TYR A 54 9.96 3.09 0.02
C TYR A 54 11.23 2.29 -0.22
N THR A 55 11.52 1.98 -1.49
CA THR A 55 12.78 1.35 -1.89
C THR A 55 13.40 2.06 -3.07
N GLU A 56 14.72 2.13 -3.11
CA GLU A 56 15.49 2.60 -4.28
C GLU A 56 16.77 1.79 -4.41
N VAL A 57 17.02 1.26 -5.60
CA VAL A 57 18.23 0.53 -5.96
C VAL A 57 19.25 1.52 -6.53
N ALA A 58 20.49 1.46 -6.06
CA ALA A 58 21.58 2.34 -6.49
C ALA A 58 22.18 1.87 -7.83
N ILE A 59 21.35 1.90 -8.87
CA ILE A 59 21.68 1.56 -10.25
C ILE A 59 21.16 2.66 -11.19
N SER A 60 21.71 2.74 -12.39
CA SER A 60 21.20 3.59 -13.47
C SER A 60 20.90 2.68 -14.65
N VAL A 61 19.62 2.49 -14.95
CA VAL A 61 19.18 1.58 -16.02
C VAL A 61 17.93 2.15 -16.71
N PRO A 62 17.86 2.14 -18.06
CA PRO A 62 16.61 2.42 -18.76
C PRO A 62 15.51 1.47 -18.27
N PHE A 63 14.32 2.00 -17.99
CA PHE A 63 13.28 1.22 -17.32
C PHE A 63 12.81 0.00 -18.13
N GLU A 64 12.85 0.10 -19.46
CA GLU A 64 12.56 -0.99 -20.40
C GLU A 64 13.50 -2.19 -20.26
N ASN A 65 14.70 -1.99 -19.72
CA ASN A 65 15.68 -3.04 -19.47
C ASN A 65 15.56 -3.63 -18.06
N ALA A 66 14.75 -3.02 -17.18
CA ALA A 66 14.48 -3.60 -15.87
C ALA A 66 13.58 -4.84 -16.03
N PRO A 67 13.88 -5.98 -15.36
CA PRO A 67 13.08 -7.20 -15.47
C PRO A 67 11.81 -7.12 -14.60
N TRP A 68 11.05 -6.04 -14.76
CA TRP A 68 9.98 -5.67 -13.83
C TRP A 68 8.79 -6.64 -13.87
N GLU A 69 8.53 -7.34 -14.99
CA GLU A 69 7.47 -8.35 -15.10
C GLU A 69 7.73 -9.53 -14.15
N LYS A 70 8.96 -10.08 -14.18
CA LYS A 70 9.39 -11.13 -13.25
C LYS A 70 9.41 -10.65 -11.80
N ILE A 71 9.85 -9.41 -11.56
CA ILE A 71 9.85 -8.81 -10.22
C ILE A 71 8.39 -8.64 -9.71
N ASN A 72 7.45 -8.28 -10.59
CA ASN A 72 6.03 -8.16 -10.23
C ASN A 72 5.46 -9.49 -9.74
N GLU A 73 5.77 -10.60 -10.42
CA GLU A 73 5.35 -11.95 -10.00
C GLU A 73 5.83 -12.25 -8.57
N ALA A 74 7.13 -12.07 -8.32
CA ALA A 74 7.73 -12.34 -7.01
C ALA A 74 7.18 -11.43 -5.89
N ILE A 75 6.88 -10.16 -6.19
CA ILE A 75 6.31 -9.22 -5.21
C ILE A 75 4.86 -9.59 -4.86
N ARG A 76 4.04 -10.01 -5.83
CA ARG A 76 2.64 -10.39 -5.58
C ARG A 76 2.51 -11.58 -4.63
N GLU A 77 3.53 -12.42 -4.56
CA GLU A 77 3.60 -13.56 -3.64
C GLU A 77 3.98 -13.14 -2.21
N GLN A 78 4.42 -11.90 -1.99
CA GLN A 78 4.85 -11.44 -0.67
C GLN A 78 3.65 -11.30 0.29
N PRO A 79 3.75 -11.84 1.52
CA PRO A 79 2.69 -11.71 2.51
C PRO A 79 2.26 -10.27 2.74
N GLY A 80 0.96 -10.03 2.73
CA GLY A 80 0.38 -8.73 3.05
C GLY A 80 0.63 -7.62 2.03
N PHE A 81 1.19 -7.93 0.86
CA PHE A 81 1.33 -6.97 -0.22
C PHE A 81 -0.04 -6.50 -0.72
N LEU A 82 -0.24 -5.18 -0.80
CA LEU A 82 -1.48 -4.57 -1.29
C LEU A 82 -1.31 -4.02 -2.71
N ASN A 83 -0.32 -3.14 -2.89
CA ASN A 83 -0.01 -2.54 -4.18
C ASN A 83 1.43 -1.98 -4.21
N LYS A 84 1.90 -1.70 -5.42
CA LYS A 84 3.18 -1.02 -5.68
C LYS A 84 3.01 0.00 -6.79
N THR A 85 3.59 1.17 -6.56
CA THR A 85 3.91 2.15 -7.60
C THR A 85 5.38 2.03 -7.96
N TRP A 86 5.70 1.69 -9.21
CA TRP A 86 7.07 1.64 -9.71
C TRP A 86 7.64 3.05 -9.87
N LEU A 87 8.92 3.22 -9.51
CA LEU A 87 9.61 4.50 -9.57
C LEU A 87 10.82 4.42 -10.51
N HIS A 88 10.95 5.40 -11.40
CA HIS A 88 12.11 5.58 -12.27
C HIS A 88 12.62 7.02 -12.16
N GLY A 89 13.85 7.20 -11.71
CA GLY A 89 14.40 8.52 -11.37
C GLY A 89 14.60 9.41 -12.59
N HIS A 90 14.05 10.63 -12.56
CA HIS A 90 14.02 11.57 -13.70
C HIS A 90 15.41 11.91 -14.28
N SER A 91 16.48 11.92 -13.46
CA SER A 91 17.85 12.19 -13.92
C SER A 91 18.87 11.13 -13.51
N THR A 92 18.49 10.21 -12.63
CA THR A 92 19.36 9.15 -12.12
C THR A 92 19.13 7.82 -12.84
N GLN A 93 17.95 7.64 -13.44
CA GLN A 93 17.45 6.35 -13.92
C GLN A 93 17.50 5.26 -12.84
N SER A 94 17.43 5.66 -11.57
CA SER A 94 17.31 4.71 -10.46
C SER A 94 15.97 4.01 -10.51
N VAL A 95 15.96 2.75 -10.10
CA VAL A 95 14.76 1.92 -10.08
C VAL A 95 14.35 1.70 -8.63
N GLY A 96 13.06 1.90 -8.35
CA GLY A 96 12.53 1.80 -7.01
C GLY A 96 11.06 1.45 -6.98
N GLY A 97 10.47 1.65 -5.79
CA GLY A 97 9.06 1.42 -5.59
C GLY A 97 8.55 2.08 -4.32
N PHE A 98 7.28 2.47 -4.38
CA PHE A 98 6.48 2.81 -3.22
C PHE A 98 5.40 1.74 -3.04
N TYR A 99 5.37 1.09 -1.88
CA TYR A 99 4.56 -0.11 -1.63
C TYR A 99 3.62 0.14 -0.46
N ALA A 100 2.44 -0.46 -0.52
CA ALA A 100 1.51 -0.55 0.59
C ALA A 100 1.40 -1.99 1.11
N PHE A 101 1.38 -2.14 2.43
CA PHE A 101 1.22 -3.43 3.11
C PHE A 101 0.08 -3.40 4.12
N ASP A 102 -0.53 -4.56 4.33
CA ASP A 102 -1.62 -4.78 5.29
C ASP A 102 -1.19 -4.72 6.76
N SER A 103 0.12 -4.76 7.03
CA SER A 103 0.69 -4.75 8.37
C SER A 103 2.14 -4.28 8.38
N ILE A 104 2.56 -3.71 9.51
CA ILE A 104 3.95 -3.32 9.76
C ILE A 104 4.88 -4.54 9.74
N ASP A 105 4.46 -5.67 10.29
CA ASP A 105 5.30 -6.87 10.34
C ASP A 105 5.60 -7.43 8.94
N ASN A 106 4.61 -7.47 8.05
CA ASN A 106 4.82 -7.88 6.66
C ASN A 106 5.73 -6.89 5.91
N ALA A 107 5.52 -5.58 6.08
CA ALA A 107 6.40 -4.56 5.49
C ALA A 107 7.85 -4.70 5.98
N ARG A 108 8.07 -4.99 7.27
CA ARG A 108 9.41 -5.21 7.83
C ARG A 108 10.07 -6.44 7.24
N LYS A 109 9.37 -7.59 7.21
CA LYS A 109 9.87 -8.82 6.60
C LYS A 109 10.21 -8.60 5.13
N PHE A 110 9.36 -7.89 4.40
CA PHE A 110 9.63 -7.54 3.00
C PHE A 110 10.98 -6.82 2.85
N VAL A 111 11.29 -5.80 3.67
CA VAL A 111 12.54 -5.04 3.52
C VAL A 111 13.77 -5.73 4.11
N THR A 112 13.62 -6.65 5.06
CA THR A 112 14.76 -7.34 5.70
C THR A 112 15.07 -8.72 5.11
N GLU A 113 14.09 -9.37 4.50
CA GLU A 113 14.20 -10.74 3.99
C GLU A 113 14.17 -10.75 2.45
N TYR A 114 13.03 -10.41 1.85
CA TYR A 114 12.85 -10.49 0.40
C TYR A 114 13.60 -9.40 -0.37
N PHE A 115 13.31 -8.12 -0.15
CA PHE A 115 13.81 -7.04 -1.00
C PHE A 115 15.34 -7.04 -1.18
N PRO A 116 16.18 -7.34 -0.16
CA PRO A 116 17.62 -7.41 -0.34
C PRO A 116 18.12 -8.46 -1.36
N THR A 117 17.30 -9.44 -1.76
CA THR A 117 17.68 -10.42 -2.80
C THR A 117 17.71 -9.80 -4.19
N GLU A 118 16.82 -8.84 -4.47
CA GLU A 118 16.72 -8.16 -5.76
C GLU A 118 18.01 -7.38 -6.12
N PRO A 119 18.46 -6.37 -5.35
CA PRO A 119 19.69 -5.62 -5.63
C PRO A 119 20.95 -6.47 -5.52
N ARG A 120 20.94 -7.55 -4.72
CA ARG A 120 22.05 -8.51 -4.66
C ARG A 120 22.29 -9.19 -6.01
N SER A 121 21.23 -9.49 -6.77
CA SER A 121 21.37 -10.08 -8.10
C SER A 121 22.08 -9.15 -9.11
N PHE A 122 22.02 -7.84 -8.86
CA PHE A 122 22.70 -6.81 -9.65
C PHE A 122 24.05 -6.37 -9.06
N GLY A 123 24.43 -6.84 -7.87
CA GLY A 123 25.68 -6.47 -7.21
C GLY A 123 25.75 -5.00 -6.76
N VAL A 124 24.61 -4.38 -6.45
CA VAL A 124 24.51 -2.94 -6.10
C VAL A 124 23.95 -2.70 -4.71
N ALA A 125 24.25 -1.52 -4.17
CA ALA A 125 23.64 -1.04 -2.94
C ALA A 125 22.16 -0.65 -3.15
N HIS A 126 21.43 -0.49 -2.05
CA HIS A 126 20.03 -0.12 -2.06
C HIS A 126 19.62 0.52 -0.73
N ASN A 127 18.49 1.22 -0.74
CA ASN A 127 17.93 1.86 0.44
C ASN A 127 16.48 1.40 0.61
N THR A 128 16.08 1.12 1.85
CA THR A 128 14.69 0.84 2.21
C THR A 128 14.26 1.70 3.40
N ARG A 129 12.97 2.04 3.45
CA ARG A 129 12.34 2.74 4.58
C ARG A 129 10.97 2.15 4.83
N VAL A 130 10.59 2.05 6.11
CA VAL A 130 9.27 1.58 6.55
C VAL A 130 8.59 2.70 7.30
N PHE A 131 7.33 2.96 6.96
CA PHE A 131 6.52 4.03 7.53
C PHE A 131 5.25 3.46 8.15
N ASP A 132 4.85 4.03 9.28
CA ASP A 132 3.56 3.75 9.92
C ASP A 132 2.46 4.52 9.17
N ALA A 133 1.56 3.79 8.50
CA ALA A 133 0.50 4.39 7.71
C ALA A 133 -0.69 4.85 8.57
N ALA A 134 -0.89 4.23 9.75
CA ALA A 134 -2.04 4.50 10.59
C ALA A 134 -1.97 5.90 11.18
N VAL A 135 -0.78 6.33 11.63
CA VAL A 135 -0.60 7.64 12.29
C VAL A 135 -0.73 8.84 11.35
N VAL A 136 -0.61 8.63 10.04
CA VAL A 136 -0.62 9.67 9.00
C VAL A 136 -1.92 9.74 8.20
N LYS A 137 -2.88 8.84 8.50
CA LYS A 137 -4.08 8.65 7.69
C LYS A 137 -4.89 9.94 7.49
N ASP A 138 -5.27 10.61 8.58
CA ASP A 138 -6.13 11.79 8.50
C ASP A 138 -5.48 12.94 7.71
N ALA A 139 -4.18 13.16 7.94
CA ALA A 139 -3.40 14.16 7.22
C ALA A 139 -3.29 13.85 5.73
N SER A 140 -3.20 12.57 5.37
CA SER A 140 -3.11 12.11 3.98
C SER A 140 -4.46 12.19 3.26
N VAL A 141 -5.54 11.80 3.92
CA VAL A 141 -6.92 11.94 3.40
C VAL A 141 -7.23 13.41 3.12
N ASP A 142 -6.85 14.33 4.01
CA ASP A 142 -7.04 15.77 3.81
C ASP A 142 -6.28 16.34 2.58
N LEU A 143 -5.27 15.61 2.07
CA LEU A 143 -4.53 15.91 0.85
C LEU A 143 -4.89 14.98 -0.32
N GLY A 144 -6.03 14.28 -0.27
CA GLY A 144 -6.50 13.47 -1.39
C GLY A 144 -5.70 12.19 -1.64
N ALA A 145 -5.03 11.64 -0.62
CA ALA A 145 -4.19 10.46 -0.79
C ALA A 145 -4.96 9.24 -1.30
N VAL A 146 -4.70 8.86 -2.55
CA VAL A 146 -5.37 7.74 -3.24
C VAL A 146 -5.24 6.39 -2.52
N HIS A 147 -4.18 6.20 -1.72
CA HIS A 147 -3.96 4.99 -0.94
C HIS A 147 -4.97 4.80 0.22
N PHE A 148 -5.67 5.86 0.63
CA PHE A 148 -6.69 5.80 1.68
C PHE A 148 -8.13 5.83 1.13
N GLY A 149 -8.29 5.60 -0.18
CA GLY A 149 -9.60 5.42 -0.82
C GLY A 149 -10.14 6.65 -1.56
N GLU A 150 -9.32 7.69 -1.72
CA GLU A 150 -9.64 8.82 -2.60
C GLU A 150 -9.44 8.43 -4.07
N ALA A 151 -10.27 8.99 -4.97
CA ALA A 151 -10.17 8.70 -6.39
C ALA A 151 -8.95 9.40 -7.00
N ALA A 152 -8.25 8.71 -7.92
CA ALA A 152 -7.27 9.36 -8.77
C ALA A 152 -8.01 10.09 -9.89
N ASP A 153 -8.21 11.40 -9.74
CA ASP A 153 -8.92 12.21 -10.74
C ASP A 153 -8.11 12.45 -12.01
N GLN A 154 -6.78 12.31 -11.92
CA GLN A 154 -5.84 12.55 -13.01
C GLN A 154 -4.63 11.63 -12.91
N LYS A 155 -4.07 11.26 -14.06
CA LYS A 155 -2.80 10.54 -14.13
C LYS A 155 -1.66 11.47 -13.69
N PRO A 156 -0.76 11.06 -12.78
CA PRO A 156 0.41 11.86 -12.42
C PRO A 156 1.42 11.98 -13.57
N GLY A 157 2.03 13.15 -13.71
CA GLY A 157 3.20 13.37 -14.57
C GLY A 157 4.51 13.05 -13.84
N ALA A 158 4.56 13.25 -12.52
CA ALA A 158 5.73 12.92 -11.71
C ALA A 158 5.36 12.58 -10.27
N PHE A 159 6.31 11.94 -9.59
CA PHE A 159 6.27 11.76 -8.14
C PHE A 159 7.48 12.42 -7.48
N VAL A 160 7.27 12.99 -6.30
CA VAL A 160 8.35 13.47 -5.42
C VAL A 160 8.33 12.69 -4.12
N TYR A 161 9.45 12.05 -3.78
CA TYR A 161 9.69 11.53 -2.44
C TYR A 161 10.47 12.57 -1.63
N THR A 162 10.01 12.87 -0.42
CA THR A 162 10.62 13.85 0.47
C THR A 162 10.79 13.31 1.89
N GLU A 163 11.86 13.71 2.57
CA GLU A 163 12.08 13.37 3.98
C GLU A 163 12.91 14.46 4.69
N LEU A 164 12.42 14.93 5.83
CA LEU A 164 13.14 15.79 6.75
C LEU A 164 13.95 14.93 7.72
N GLN A 165 15.25 15.21 7.83
CA GLN A 165 16.20 14.42 8.63
C GLN A 165 16.23 14.90 10.08
N PHE A 166 15.08 14.82 10.75
CA PHE A 166 14.94 14.96 12.20
C PHE A 166 13.89 13.99 12.72
N SER A 167 13.84 13.78 14.03
CA SER A 167 12.88 12.87 14.67
C SER A 167 11.81 13.67 15.38
N LYS A 168 10.54 13.46 15.01
CA LYS A 168 9.38 14.04 15.71
C LYS A 168 8.15 13.15 15.54
N PRO A 169 7.51 12.68 16.62
CA PRO A 169 6.27 11.92 16.53
C PRO A 169 5.21 12.67 15.71
N PHE A 170 4.55 11.98 14.77
CA PHE A 170 3.62 12.62 13.84
C PHE A 170 2.47 13.37 14.55
N LYS A 171 1.99 12.82 15.67
CA LYS A 171 0.95 13.44 16.52
C LYS A 171 1.32 14.82 17.09
N GLU A 172 2.60 15.16 17.16
CA GLU A 172 3.11 16.44 17.67
C GLU A 172 3.40 17.44 16.53
N PHE A 173 3.28 17.00 15.28
CA PHE A 173 3.46 17.83 14.10
C PHE A 173 2.13 18.47 13.69
N ASN A 174 2.13 19.79 13.45
CA ASN A 174 0.95 20.53 13.01
C ASN A 174 0.69 20.30 11.52
N TRP A 175 0.26 19.10 11.17
CA TRP A 175 0.00 18.73 9.79
C TRP A 175 -1.15 19.53 9.18
N GLN A 176 -2.12 20.01 9.98
CA GLN A 176 -3.25 20.80 9.48
C GLN A 176 -2.79 22.13 8.88
N GLU A 177 -1.90 22.84 9.58
CA GLU A 177 -1.31 24.07 9.06
C GLU A 177 -0.48 23.77 7.82
N ARG A 178 0.35 22.73 7.86
CA ARG A 178 1.16 22.36 6.69
C ARG A 178 0.32 21.94 5.48
N ASN A 179 -0.80 21.26 5.69
CA ASN A 179 -1.71 20.87 4.62
C ASN A 179 -2.37 22.08 3.96
N LYS A 180 -2.64 23.17 4.71
CA LYS A 180 -3.13 24.42 4.12
C LYS A 180 -2.13 24.98 3.10
N ASP A 181 -0.85 25.00 3.45
CA ASP A 181 0.22 25.46 2.55
C ASP A 181 0.36 24.51 1.35
N LEU A 182 0.35 23.20 1.58
CA LEU A 182 0.50 22.18 0.53
C LEU A 182 -0.63 22.26 -0.49
N LYS A 183 -1.87 22.56 -0.06
CA LYS A 183 -3.01 22.79 -0.97
C LYS A 183 -2.84 23.98 -1.90
N GLN A 184 -1.88 24.88 -1.63
CA GLN A 184 -1.54 26.01 -2.51
C GLN A 184 -0.36 25.70 -3.44
N VAL A 185 0.29 24.54 -3.30
CA VAL A 185 1.41 24.15 -4.16
C VAL A 185 0.88 23.86 -5.57
N SER A 186 1.41 24.61 -6.54
CA SER A 186 1.04 24.46 -7.94
C SER A 186 1.29 23.03 -8.43
N GLY A 187 0.27 22.42 -9.05
CA GLY A 187 0.37 21.09 -9.65
C GLY A 187 0.36 19.91 -8.68
N LEU A 188 0.32 20.13 -7.36
CA LEU A 188 0.19 19.03 -6.41
C LEU A 188 -1.21 18.41 -6.53
N GLN A 189 -1.28 17.17 -7.02
CA GLN A 189 -2.52 16.42 -7.17
C GLN A 189 -2.96 15.78 -5.85
N ASN A 190 -2.02 15.12 -5.16
CA ASN A 190 -2.22 14.59 -3.82
C ASN A 190 -0.89 14.31 -3.12
N LYS A 191 -0.96 14.04 -1.82
CA LYS A 191 0.19 13.64 -1.00
C LYS A 191 -0.18 12.53 -0.04
N VAL A 192 0.68 11.51 0.02
CA VAL A 192 0.74 10.58 1.15
C VAL A 192 1.75 11.10 2.16
N TRP A 193 1.30 11.42 3.38
CA TRP A 193 2.22 11.72 4.48
C TRP A 193 2.97 10.45 4.90
N LEU A 194 4.23 10.61 5.29
CA LEU A 194 5.07 9.50 5.75
C LEU A 194 5.65 9.81 7.14
N SER A 195 5.50 8.86 8.07
CA SER A 195 6.12 8.89 9.39
C SER A 195 6.99 7.65 9.58
N GLY A 196 8.31 7.85 9.69
CA GLY A 196 9.26 6.74 9.81
C GLY A 196 8.99 5.89 11.05
N LEU A 197 8.85 4.57 10.87
CA LEU A 197 8.39 3.65 11.92
C LEU A 197 9.25 3.69 13.21
N GLN A 198 10.56 3.82 13.05
CA GLN A 198 11.52 3.84 14.19
C GLN A 198 12.31 5.15 14.28
N THR A 199 12.29 5.96 13.22
CA THR A 199 13.05 7.20 13.14
C THR A 199 12.18 8.42 13.45
N HIS A 200 10.86 8.28 13.34
CA HIS A 200 9.89 9.39 13.34
C HIS A 200 10.29 10.52 12.38
N THR A 201 10.96 10.18 11.28
CA THR A 201 11.20 11.15 10.21
C THR A 201 9.87 11.52 9.56
N LEU A 202 9.75 12.80 9.19
CA LEU A 202 8.57 13.34 8.54
C LEU A 202 8.86 13.53 7.06
N GLY A 203 7.94 13.09 6.21
CA GLY A 203 8.13 13.18 4.77
C GLY A 203 6.83 13.00 4.00
N GLY A 204 6.95 12.74 2.71
CA GLY A 204 5.81 12.29 1.93
C GLY A 204 6.16 11.79 0.54
N PHE A 205 5.14 11.20 -0.07
CA PHE A 205 5.13 10.78 -1.46
C PHE A 205 4.06 11.57 -2.19
N ASP A 206 4.51 12.47 -3.06
CA ASP A 206 3.72 13.58 -3.61
C ASP A 206 3.53 13.37 -5.10
N ALA A 207 2.28 13.36 -5.57
CA ALA A 207 1.96 13.24 -6.99
C ALA A 207 1.73 14.62 -7.60
N PHE A 208 2.41 14.87 -8.72
CA PHE A 208 2.32 16.14 -9.44
C PHE A 208 1.78 15.93 -10.85
N GLU A 209 1.06 16.94 -11.34
CA GLU A 209 0.53 16.98 -12.70
C GLU A 209 1.65 16.95 -13.75
N THR A 210 2.75 17.71 -13.56
CA THR A 210 3.90 17.68 -14.46
C THR A 210 5.24 17.48 -13.75
N VAL A 211 6.26 17.08 -14.52
CA VAL A 211 7.65 16.93 -14.04
C VAL A 211 8.23 18.27 -13.63
N GLU A 212 7.92 19.36 -14.35
CA GLU A 212 8.43 20.70 -14.06
C GLU A 212 7.93 21.21 -12.70
N GLN A 213 6.65 20.99 -12.39
CA GLN A 213 6.07 21.36 -11.09
C GLN A 213 6.69 20.52 -9.95
N ALA A 214 6.89 19.22 -10.18
CA ALA A 214 7.57 18.34 -9.23
C ALA A 214 9.02 18.79 -8.96
N LEU A 215 9.75 19.19 -10.01
CA LEU A 215 11.11 19.70 -9.90
C LEU A 215 11.16 21.01 -9.12
N ASP A 216 10.26 21.96 -9.41
CA ASP A 216 10.19 23.21 -8.66
C ASP A 216 9.91 22.97 -7.18
N PHE A 217 8.95 22.08 -6.86
CA PHE A 217 8.68 21.71 -5.48
C PHE A 217 9.90 21.08 -4.81
N ALA A 218 10.54 20.10 -5.45
CA ALA A 218 11.65 19.35 -4.86
C ALA A 218 12.94 20.16 -4.70
N ILE A 219 13.21 21.13 -5.60
CA ILE A 219 14.47 21.87 -5.68
C ILE A 219 14.36 23.26 -5.05
N ASN A 220 13.19 23.91 -5.12
CA ASN A 220 13.05 25.29 -4.65
C ASN A 220 12.16 25.40 -3.39
N GLN A 221 11.02 24.72 -3.35
CA GLN A 221 10.04 24.91 -2.27
C GLN A 221 10.32 24.04 -1.03
N PHE A 222 10.55 22.73 -1.20
CA PHE A 222 10.80 21.82 -0.09
C PHE A 222 12.06 22.17 0.72
N PRO A 223 13.17 22.63 0.10
CA PRO A 223 14.34 23.09 0.85
C PRO A 223 14.05 24.27 1.79
N GLN A 224 13.14 25.18 1.42
CA GLN A 224 12.71 26.26 2.33
C GLN A 224 11.98 25.70 3.56
N THR A 225 11.18 24.65 3.37
CA THR A 225 10.52 23.95 4.48
C THR A 225 11.55 23.36 5.44
N ALA A 226 12.59 22.71 4.92
CA ALA A 226 13.68 22.16 5.74
C ALA A 226 14.49 23.26 6.43
N ALA A 227 14.76 24.37 5.75
CA ALA A 227 15.46 25.53 6.31
C ALA A 227 14.70 26.16 7.49
N ASN A 228 13.36 26.29 7.39
CA ASN A 228 12.53 26.83 8.46
C ASN A 228 12.55 25.97 9.74
N VAL A 229 12.80 24.66 9.61
CA VAL A 229 12.94 23.73 10.74
C VAL A 229 14.40 23.58 11.18
N GLY A 230 15.36 24.03 10.36
CA GLY A 230 16.79 23.93 10.63
C GLY A 230 17.33 22.50 10.53
N CYS A 231 16.77 21.67 9.63
CA CYS A 231 17.19 20.27 9.47
C CYS A 231 17.75 19.97 8.07
N ALA A 232 18.59 18.93 7.97
CA ALA A 232 18.91 18.33 6.69
C ALA A 232 17.66 17.66 6.08
N PHE A 233 17.70 17.40 4.78
CA PHE A 233 16.56 16.83 4.06
C PHE A 233 17.00 15.99 2.86
N TYR A 234 16.07 15.22 2.32
CA TYR A 234 16.26 14.37 1.16
C TYR A 234 15.08 14.52 0.20
N THR A 235 15.36 14.66 -1.10
CA THR A 235 14.35 14.66 -2.16
C THR A 235 14.75 13.74 -3.31
N ARG A 236 13.74 13.15 -3.96
CA ARG A 236 13.86 12.40 -5.23
C ARG A 236 12.68 12.70 -6.12
N VAL A 237 12.93 12.83 -7.42
CA VAL A 237 11.90 13.07 -8.44
C VAL A 237 11.89 11.88 -9.40
N PHE A 238 10.69 11.38 -9.69
CA PHE A 238 10.47 10.21 -10.54
C PHE A 238 9.53 10.56 -11.67
N ASP A 239 9.83 10.07 -12.87
CA ASP A 239 8.96 10.20 -14.04
C ASP A 239 7.83 9.16 -13.94
N ALA A 240 6.60 9.64 -13.77
CA ALA A 240 5.44 8.77 -13.58
C ALA A 240 4.95 8.15 -14.90
N SER A 241 5.31 8.72 -16.04
CA SER A 241 4.86 8.23 -17.35
C SER A 241 5.58 6.93 -17.74
N VAL A 242 6.88 6.85 -17.43
CA VAL A 242 7.78 5.73 -17.75
C VAL A 242 7.31 4.43 -17.10
N THR A 243 6.82 4.51 -15.87
CA THR A 243 6.50 3.32 -15.06
C THR A 243 5.01 2.96 -15.06
N ALA A 244 4.16 3.69 -15.78
CA ALA A 244 2.71 3.57 -15.68
C ALA A 244 2.17 2.16 -15.97
N ARG A 245 2.73 1.45 -16.96
CA ARG A 245 2.33 0.06 -17.27
C ARG A 245 2.62 -0.88 -16.10
N ALA A 246 3.88 -0.89 -15.65
CA ALA A 246 4.32 -1.73 -14.56
C ALA A 246 3.56 -1.42 -13.25
N SER A 247 3.26 -0.16 -12.99
CA SER A 247 2.47 0.30 -11.82
C SER A 247 1.01 -0.15 -11.88
N ARG A 248 0.35 -0.08 -13.05
CA ARG A 248 -1.01 -0.61 -13.23
C ARG A 248 -1.09 -2.10 -12.91
N GLU A 249 -0.12 -2.86 -13.41
CA GLU A 249 -0.05 -4.29 -13.14
C GLU A 249 0.20 -4.59 -11.66
N MET A 250 0.66 -3.63 -10.86
CA MET A 250 0.84 -3.81 -9.42
C MET A 250 -0.24 -3.12 -8.58
N ASN A 251 -1.42 -2.92 -9.16
CA ASN A 251 -2.59 -2.30 -8.51
C ASN A 251 -2.29 -0.93 -7.90
N SER A 252 -1.32 -0.18 -8.46
CA SER A 252 -1.01 1.17 -8.00
C SER A 252 -2.27 2.06 -8.06
N PRO A 253 -2.70 2.66 -6.94
CA PRO A 253 -3.91 3.48 -6.89
C PRO A 253 -3.82 4.77 -7.72
N TYR A 254 -2.63 5.14 -8.22
CA TYR A 254 -2.46 6.27 -9.14
C TYR A 254 -2.89 5.99 -10.57
N TYR A 255 -3.12 4.72 -10.93
CA TYR A 255 -3.41 4.31 -12.30
C TYR A 255 -4.61 3.35 -12.38
N THR A 256 -5.51 3.39 -11.40
CA THR A 256 -6.74 2.57 -11.34
C THR A 256 -7.91 3.14 -12.14
N ALA A 257 -7.77 4.33 -12.73
CA ALA A 257 -8.74 4.93 -13.64
C ALA A 257 -8.53 4.47 -15.09
#